data_AF-A0AAE4IV55-F1
#
_entry.id   AF-A0AAE4IV55-F1
#
_cell.length_a   1.000
_cell.length_b   1.000
_cell.length_c   1.000
_cell.angle_alpha   90.00
_cell.angle_beta   90.00
_cell.angle_gamma   90.00
#
_symmetry.space_group_name_H-M   'P 1'
#
loop_
_entity.id
_entity.type
_entity.pdbx_description
1 polymer ?
#
loop_
_entity_poly.entity_id
_entity_poly.type
_entity_poly.pdbx_seq_one_letter_code
_entity_poly.pdbx_strand_id
1 'polypeptide(L)'
;MINGAVMNDVGDQAAQTSQLADTMLQQVFALLARHRIIPNEVQVQMLTSHVRAMAHRSVTGEPLPEVEPELFDEISAESMRLAREVVAQFGNLPDEEAWLLSVHFEVAKENL
;
A
#
# COMPACT_ATOMS: atom_id res chain seq x y z
N MET A 1 0.70 1.72 37.88
CA MET A 1 -0.48 1.27 37.12
C MET A 1 -0.44 1.94 35.75
N ILE A 2 0.24 1.36 34.75
CA ILE A 2 0.37 1.94 33.38
C ILE A 2 -0.14 1.01 32.27
N ASN A 3 -0.71 -0.15 32.61
CA ASN A 3 -1.03 -1.18 31.62
C ASN A 3 -2.39 -0.99 30.92
N GLY A 4 -3.29 -0.14 31.44
CA GLY A 4 -4.63 0.03 30.87
C GLY A 4 -4.70 0.98 29.67
N ALA A 5 -3.86 2.02 29.63
CA ALA A 5 -3.88 3.01 28.53
C ALA A 5 -3.20 2.47 27.25
N VAL A 6 -2.11 1.72 27.41
CA VAL A 6 -1.34 1.16 26.28
C VAL A 6 -2.12 0.05 25.55
N MET A 7 -2.87 -0.78 26.29
CA MET A 7 -3.68 -1.85 25.65
C MET A 7 -4.87 -1.29 24.86
N ASN A 8 -5.46 -0.18 25.31
CA ASN A 8 -6.53 0.50 24.56
C ASN A 8 -5.97 1.14 23.27
N ASP A 9 -4.84 1.83 23.36
CA ASP A 9 -4.19 2.47 22.20
C ASP A 9 -3.81 1.44 21.12
N VAL A 10 -3.26 0.29 21.50
CA VAL A 10 -2.93 -0.80 20.56
C VAL A 10 -4.19 -1.41 19.93
N GLY A 11 -5.27 -1.58 20.71
CA GLY A 11 -6.55 -2.08 20.21
C GLY A 11 -7.19 -1.12 19.20
N ASP A 12 -7.14 0.18 19.50
CA ASP A 12 -7.66 1.24 18.64
C ASP A 12 -6.83 1.37 17.34
N GLN A 13 -5.51 1.26 17.43
CA GLN A 13 -4.61 1.23 16.26
C GLN A 13 -4.86 0.03 15.35
N ALA A 14 -5.10 -1.15 15.91
CA ALA A 14 -5.40 -2.35 15.11
C ALA A 14 -6.72 -2.20 14.34
N ALA A 15 -7.76 -1.68 14.98
CA ALA A 15 -9.04 -1.40 14.33
C ALA A 15 -8.90 -0.33 13.24
N GLN A 16 -8.19 0.77 13.53
CA GLN A 16 -7.92 1.83 12.57
C GLN A 16 -7.11 1.33 11.36
N THR A 17 -6.10 0.50 11.61
CA THR A 17 -5.29 -0.13 10.55
C THR A 17 -6.16 -0.97 9.62
N SER A 18 -7.03 -1.82 10.16
CA SER A 18 -7.92 -2.66 9.35
C SER A 18 -8.89 -1.81 8.52
N GLN A 19 -9.50 -0.80 9.13
CA GLN A 19 -10.46 0.08 8.44
C GLN A 19 -9.80 0.87 7.31
N LEU A 20 -8.60 1.41 7.57
CA LEU A 20 -7.83 2.13 6.55
C LEU A 20 -7.43 1.19 5.41
N ALA A 21 -6.92 -0.01 5.73
CA ALA A 21 -6.55 -1.01 4.72
C ALA A 21 -7.73 -1.39 3.82
N ASP A 22 -8.91 -1.68 4.39
CA ASP A 22 -10.08 -2.07 3.60
C ASP A 22 -10.55 -0.92 2.68
N THR A 23 -10.52 0.31 3.18
CA THR A 23 -10.84 1.52 2.39
C THR A 23 -9.87 1.68 1.22
N MET A 24 -8.57 1.60 1.50
CA MET A 24 -7.52 1.74 0.49
C MET A 24 -7.55 0.61 -0.53
N LEU A 25 -7.82 -0.63 -0.12
CA LEU A 25 -7.95 -1.77 -1.03
C LEU A 25 -9.10 -1.56 -2.02
N GLN A 26 -10.26 -1.09 -1.55
CA GLN A 26 -11.39 -0.77 -2.44
C GLN A 26 -11.01 0.30 -3.47
N GLN A 27 -10.29 1.35 -3.05
CA GLN A 27 -9.82 2.41 -3.93
C GLN A 27 -8.80 1.90 -4.95
N VAL A 28 -7.82 1.11 -4.51
CA VAL A 28 -6.79 0.50 -5.36
C VAL A 28 -7.42 -0.39 -6.42
N PHE A 29 -8.30 -1.32 -6.04
CA PHE A 29 -8.94 -2.20 -7.02
C PHE A 29 -9.85 -1.44 -7.99
N ALA A 30 -10.55 -0.40 -7.52
CA ALA A 30 -11.32 0.47 -8.40
C ALA A 30 -10.44 1.24 -9.39
N LEU A 31 -9.27 1.73 -8.95
CA LEU A 31 -8.29 2.40 -9.80
C LEU A 31 -7.74 1.45 -10.88
N LEU A 32 -7.30 0.26 -10.48
CA LEU A 32 -6.79 -0.76 -11.41
C LEU A 32 -7.84 -1.17 -12.45
N ALA A 33 -9.09 -1.39 -12.03
CA ALA A 33 -10.18 -1.72 -12.93
C ALA A 33 -10.45 -0.61 -13.96
N ARG A 34 -10.39 0.67 -13.57
CA ARG A 34 -10.53 1.81 -14.51
C ARG A 34 -9.42 1.85 -15.56
N HIS A 35 -8.22 1.39 -15.19
CA HIS A 35 -7.06 1.27 -16.08
C HIS A 35 -6.98 -0.08 -16.82
N ARG A 36 -7.97 -0.98 -16.64
CA ARG A 36 -8.00 -2.34 -17.19
C ARG A 36 -6.80 -3.20 -16.77
N ILE A 37 -6.23 -2.91 -15.60
CA ILE A 37 -5.22 -3.75 -14.97
C ILE A 37 -5.97 -4.74 -14.09
N ILE A 38 -5.88 -6.03 -14.41
CA ILE A 38 -6.65 -7.09 -13.75
C ILE A 38 -5.67 -8.09 -13.13
N PRO A 39 -5.29 -7.93 -11.85
CA PRO A 39 -4.37 -8.85 -11.21
C PRO A 39 -4.97 -10.26 -11.09
N ASN A 40 -4.14 -11.29 -11.25
CA ASN A 40 -4.52 -12.67 -10.96
C ASN A 40 -4.64 -12.91 -9.43
N GLU A 41 -5.10 -14.09 -9.01
CA GLU A 41 -5.35 -14.39 -7.59
C GLU A 41 -4.10 -14.21 -6.71
N VAL A 42 -2.93 -14.65 -7.17
CA VAL A 42 -1.67 -14.52 -6.43
C VAL A 42 -1.27 -13.04 -6.33
N GLN A 43 -1.38 -12.30 -7.42
CA GLN A 43 -1.09 -10.87 -7.45
C GLN A 43 -2.05 -10.08 -6.55
N VAL A 44 -3.34 -10.46 -6.49
CA VAL A 44 -4.33 -9.90 -5.54
C VAL A 44 -3.89 -10.13 -4.09
N GLN A 45 -3.44 -11.33 -3.75
CA GLN A 45 -2.97 -11.65 -2.40
C GLN A 45 -1.75 -10.80 -2.02
N MET A 46 -0.77 -10.69 -2.92
CA MET A 46 0.46 -9.93 -2.69
C MET A 46 0.17 -8.43 -2.54
N LEU A 47 -0.64 -7.86 -3.44
CA LEU A 47 -1.08 -6.46 -3.35
C LEU A 47 -1.87 -6.21 -2.07
N THR A 48 -2.73 -7.14 -1.67
CA THR A 48 -3.52 -7.04 -0.43
C THR A 48 -2.61 -6.98 0.80
N SER A 49 -1.59 -7.84 0.85
CA SER A 49 -0.61 -7.83 1.93
C SER A 49 0.16 -6.50 1.98
N HIS A 50 0.57 -5.99 0.82
CA HIS A 50 1.31 -4.75 0.71
C HIS A 50 0.50 -3.54 1.21
N VAL A 51 -0.72 -3.35 0.72
CA VAL A 51 -1.58 -2.21 1.13
C VAL A 51 -1.94 -2.27 2.62
N ARG A 52 -2.08 -3.47 3.20
CA ARG A 52 -2.24 -3.62 4.65
C ARG A 52 -1.01 -3.18 5.43
N ALA A 53 0.20 -3.46 4.93
CA ALA A 53 1.44 -2.98 5.53
C ALA A 53 1.58 -1.45 5.42
N MET A 54 1.17 -0.86 4.30
CA MET A 54 1.10 0.61 4.14
C MET A 54 0.14 1.24 5.15
N ALA A 55 -1.06 0.66 5.32
CA ALA A 55 -2.02 1.12 6.32
C ALA A 55 -1.48 1.01 7.74
N HIS A 56 -0.76 -0.07 8.06
CA HIS A 56 -0.10 -0.22 9.35
C HIS A 56 0.89 0.91 9.59
N ARG A 57 1.84 1.13 8.68
CA ARG A 57 2.84 2.21 8.78
C ARG A 57 2.20 3.60 8.85
N SER A 58 1.13 3.82 8.09
CA SER A 58 0.37 5.08 8.13
C SER A 58 -0.25 5.34 9.52
N VAL A 59 -0.73 4.30 10.21
CA VAL A 59 -1.33 4.42 11.55
C VAL A 59 -0.27 4.48 12.66
N THR A 60 0.78 3.66 12.58
CA THR A 60 1.77 3.52 13.65
C THR A 60 2.95 4.49 13.53
N GLY A 61 3.20 5.02 12.33
CA GLY A 61 4.40 5.79 12.02
C GLY A 61 5.66 4.93 11.91
N GLU A 62 5.54 3.60 11.82
CA GLU A 62 6.68 2.72 11.55
C GLU A 62 7.34 3.12 10.22
N PRO A 63 8.67 3.29 10.17
CA PRO A 63 9.36 3.74 8.98
C PRO A 63 9.31 2.69 7.87
N LEU A 64 9.35 3.15 6.62
CA LEU A 64 9.61 2.28 5.48
C LEU A 64 11.08 1.78 5.57
N PRO A 65 11.36 0.49 5.29
CA PRO A 65 12.74 0.02 5.11
C PRO A 65 13.45 0.78 4.00
N GLU A 66 14.78 0.91 4.11
CA GLU A 66 15.60 1.52 3.06
C GLU A 66 15.48 0.71 1.76
N VAL A 67 15.26 1.42 0.65
CA VAL A 67 15.15 0.85 -0.69
C VAL A 67 16.00 1.66 -1.66
N GLU A 68 16.65 0.97 -2.58
CA GLU A 68 17.50 1.61 -3.59
C GLU A 68 16.64 2.03 -4.80
N PRO A 69 16.64 3.31 -5.21
CA PRO A 69 15.82 3.80 -6.32
C PRO A 69 16.07 3.07 -7.65
N GLU A 70 17.31 2.64 -7.88
CA GLU A 70 17.78 1.97 -9.09
C GLU A 70 17.04 0.64 -9.35
N LEU A 71 16.48 0.01 -8.31
CA LEU A 71 15.66 -1.20 -8.44
C LEU A 71 14.34 -0.97 -9.18
N PHE A 72 13.93 0.28 -9.36
CA PHE A 72 12.64 0.66 -9.94
C PHE A 72 12.77 1.34 -11.31
N ASP A 73 13.98 1.39 -11.90
CA ASP A 73 14.22 2.06 -13.18
C ASP A 73 13.46 1.42 -14.37
N GLU A 74 13.12 0.14 -14.26
CA GLU A 74 12.34 -0.58 -15.28
C GLU A 74 10.82 -0.42 -15.12
N ILE A 75 10.35 0.17 -14.01
CA ILE A 75 8.93 0.40 -13.79
C ILE A 75 8.41 1.45 -14.76
N SER A 76 7.28 1.16 -15.40
CA SER A 76 6.68 2.11 -16.32
C SER A 76 6.17 3.36 -15.61
N ALA A 77 6.27 4.50 -16.30
CA ALA A 77 5.77 5.78 -15.77
C ALA A 77 4.27 5.73 -15.42
N GLU A 78 3.48 4.88 -16.09
CA GLU A 78 2.07 4.68 -15.76
C GLU A 78 1.90 4.00 -14.40
N SER A 79 2.58 2.87 -14.16
CA SER A 79 2.52 2.15 -12.88
C SER A 79 2.99 3.04 -11.73
N MET A 80 4.08 3.79 -11.93
CA MET A 80 4.60 4.73 -10.94
C MET A 80 3.59 5.85 -10.63
N ARG A 81 2.94 6.42 -11.67
CA ARG A 81 1.92 7.45 -11.50
C ARG A 81 0.71 6.94 -10.71
N LEU A 82 0.23 5.74 -11.02
CA LEU A 82 -0.89 5.11 -10.31
C LEU A 82 -0.53 4.82 -8.85
N ALA A 83 0.68 4.33 -8.59
CA ALA A 83 1.15 4.07 -7.23
C ALA A 83 1.22 5.36 -6.40
N ARG A 84 1.73 6.46 -6.98
CA ARG A 84 1.73 7.78 -6.32
C ARG A 84 0.33 8.30 -6.01
N GLU A 85 -0.64 8.08 -6.89
CA GLU A 85 -2.05 8.45 -6.63
C GLU A 85 -2.61 7.70 -5.41
N VAL A 86 -2.23 6.43 -5.23
CA VAL A 86 -2.62 5.65 -4.05
C VAL A 86 -1.89 6.13 -2.80
N VAL A 87 -0.57 6.33 -2.85
CA VAL A 87 0.22 6.80 -1.70
C VAL A 87 -0.26 8.18 -1.21
N ALA A 88 -0.59 9.09 -2.14
CA ALA A 88 -1.14 10.40 -1.80
C ALA A 88 -2.46 10.33 -1.01
N GLN A 89 -3.26 9.26 -1.17
CA GLN A 89 -4.51 9.07 -0.43
C GLN A 89 -4.28 8.68 1.04
N PHE A 90 -3.11 8.14 1.39
CA PHE A 90 -2.73 7.95 2.80
C PHE A 90 -2.36 9.27 3.48
N GLY A 91 -1.79 10.22 2.72
CA GLY A 91 -1.51 11.58 3.17
C GLY A 91 -0.31 11.76 4.11
N ASN A 92 0.25 10.66 4.64
CA ASN A 92 1.37 10.70 5.59
C ASN A 92 2.49 9.68 5.29
N LEU A 93 2.39 8.97 4.17
CA LEU A 93 3.39 8.02 3.73
C LEU A 93 4.46 8.67 2.84
N PRO A 94 5.72 8.19 2.89
CA PRO A 94 6.80 8.69 2.04
C PRO A 94 6.58 8.32 0.55
N ASP A 95 7.20 9.06 -0.40
CA ASP A 95 7.04 8.79 -1.85
C ASP A 95 7.61 7.42 -2.25
N GLU A 96 8.59 6.94 -1.49
CA GLU A 96 9.26 5.65 -1.64
C GLU A 96 8.29 4.46 -1.55
N GLU A 97 7.16 4.62 -0.85
CA GLU A 97 6.08 3.62 -0.84
C GLU A 97 5.49 3.40 -2.23
N ALA A 98 5.48 4.45 -3.06
CA ALA A 98 4.96 4.36 -4.43
C ALA A 98 5.88 3.50 -5.28
N TRP A 99 7.18 3.50 -5.01
CA TRP A 99 8.14 2.69 -5.75
C TRP A 99 7.85 1.20 -5.52
N LEU A 100 7.67 0.79 -4.26
CA LEU A 100 7.31 -0.59 -3.93
C LEU A 100 5.92 -0.98 -4.43
N LEU A 101 4.92 -0.12 -4.25
CA LEU A 101 3.55 -0.38 -4.71
C LEU A 101 3.48 -0.50 -6.24
N SER A 102 4.28 0.28 -6.97
CA SER A 102 4.28 0.29 -8.44
C SER A 102 4.67 -1.06 -9.05
N VAL A 103 5.47 -1.87 -8.35
CA VAL A 103 5.84 -3.23 -8.77
C VAL A 103 4.60 -4.11 -8.93
N HIS A 104 3.64 -4.01 -8.00
CA HIS A 104 2.39 -4.77 -8.07
C HIS A 104 1.55 -4.39 -9.29
N PHE A 105 1.59 -3.11 -9.68
CA PHE A 105 0.83 -2.61 -10.82
C PHE A 105 1.50 -2.99 -12.14
N GLU A 106 2.83 -2.92 -12.20
CA GLU A 106 3.61 -3.33 -13.37
C GLU A 106 3.39 -4.82 -13.67
N VAL A 107 3.59 -5.69 -12.68
CA VAL A 107 3.43 -7.14 -12.84
C VAL A 107 1.98 -7.51 -13.22
N ALA A 108 0.98 -6.84 -12.61
CA ALA A 108 -0.42 -7.07 -12.97
C ALA A 108 -0.78 -6.56 -14.37
N LYS A 109 -0.13 -5.49 -14.85
CA LYS A 109 -0.34 -4.96 -16.22
C LYS A 109 0.16 -5.95 -17.27
N GLU A 110 1.29 -6.59 -17.00
CA GLU A 110 1.89 -7.57 -17.92
C GLU A 110 1.27 -8.97 -17.79
N ASN A 111 0.49 -9.21 -16.73
CA ASN A 111 -0.04 -10.54 -16.36
C ASN A 111 1.06 -11.62 -16.27
N LEU A 112 2.27 -11.21 -15.88
CA LEU A 112 3.38 -12.11 -15.62
C LEU A 112 3.19 -12.91 -14.32
#